data_AF-A0A520NF53-F1
#
_entry.id   AF-A0A520NF53-F1
#
_cell.length_a   1.000
_cell.length_b   1.000
_cell.length_c   1.000
_cell.angle_alpha   90.00
_cell.angle_beta   90.00
_cell.angle_gamma   90.00
#
_symmetry.space_group_name_H-M   'P 1'
#
loop_
_entity.id
_entity.type
_entity.pdbx_description
1 polymer ?
#
loop_
_entity_poly.entity_id
_entity_poly.type
_entity_poly.pdbx_seq_one_letter_code
_entity_poly.pdbx_strand_id
1 'polypeptide(L)' 'MLYFTLGDFVVHPDQPDWGPGQVQSIVGMNVTVNFPNAGKQLINCTHVELVKTNPDEWKNDG' A
#
# COMPACT_ATOMS: atom_id res chain seq x y z
N MET A 1 -1.83 4.54 14.45
CA MET A 1 -3.21 4.36 13.92
C MET A 1 -3.08 4.34 12.40
N LEU A 2 -3.82 3.50 11.68
CA LEU A 2 -3.75 3.50 10.22
C LEU A 2 -4.57 4.68 9.67
N TYR A 3 -4.02 5.42 8.70
CA TYR A 3 -4.66 6.58 8.08
C TYR A 3 -5.27 6.27 6.70
N PHE A 4 -5.47 4.98 6.41
CA PHE A 4 -6.08 4.48 5.18
C PHE A 4 -7.10 3.39 5.50
N THR A 5 -8.02 3.16 4.57
CA THR A 5 -9.13 2.19 4.68
C THR A 5 -9.16 1.23 3.50
N LEU A 6 -10.09 0.28 3.51
CA LEU A 6 -10.32 -0.61 2.38
C LEU A 6 -10.55 0.18 1.08
N GLY A 7 -9.92 -0.26 0.00
CA GLY A 7 -10.00 0.37 -1.32
C GLY A 7 -9.02 1.52 -1.54
N ASP A 8 -8.42 2.08 -0.49
CA ASP A 8 -7.36 3.08 -0.64
C ASP A 8 -6.15 2.47 -1.34
N PHE A 9 -5.43 3.32 -2.09
CA PHE A 9 -4.14 2.96 -2.65
C PHE A 9 -3.01 3.44 -1.75
N VAL A 10 -2.00 2.60 -1.66
CA VAL A 10 -0.82 2.80 -0.83
C VAL A 10 0.43 2.34 -1.57
N VAL A 11 1.57 2.86 -1.17
CA VAL A 11 2.88 2.42 -1.64
C VAL A 11 3.70 1.88 -0.48
N HIS A 12 4.52 0.88 -0.78
CA HIS A 12 5.51 0.39 0.16
C HIS A 12 6.79 1.23 -0.01
N PRO A 13 7.24 1.96 1.03
CA PRO A 13 8.35 2.91 0.89
C PRO A 13 9.66 2.23 0.48
N ASP A 14 9.91 1.02 0.98
CA ASP A 14 11.14 0.26 0.66
C ASP A 14 11.03 -0.61 -0.60
N GLN A 15 9.89 -0.61 -1.29
CA GLN A 15 9.64 -1.43 -2.49
C GLN A 15 8.94 -0.60 -3.58
N PRO A 16 9.58 0.47 -4.08
CA PRO A 16 8.96 1.38 -5.05
C PRO A 16 8.61 0.71 -6.39
N ASP A 17 9.31 -0.36 -6.74
CA ASP A 17 9.09 -1.15 -7.96
C ASP A 17 7.79 -1.97 -7.91
N TRP A 18 7.22 -2.20 -6.73
CA TRP A 18 5.93 -2.89 -6.58
C TRP A 18 4.76 -2.09 -7.14
N GLY A 19 4.90 -0.76 -7.20
CA GLY A 19 3.88 0.19 -7.65
C GLY A 19 2.80 0.50 -6.60
N PRO A 20 1.78 1.29 -6.95
CA PRO A 20 0.69 1.64 -6.06
C PRO A 20 -0.26 0.45 -5.92
N GLY A 21 -0.36 -0.10 -4.71
CA GLY A 21 -1.19 -1.25 -4.38
C GLY A 21 -2.49 -0.86 -3.67
N GLN A 22 -3.54 -1.66 -3.86
CA GLN A 22 -4.84 -1.42 -3.25
C GLN A 22 -5.00 -2.21 -1.94
N VAL A 23 -5.46 -1.55 -0.87
CA VAL A 23 -5.77 -2.18 0.42
C VAL A 23 -7.02 -3.05 0.29
N GLN A 24 -6.88 -4.36 0.53
CA GLN A 24 -7.97 -5.34 0.43
C GLN A 24 -8.51 -5.83 1.78
N SER A 25 -7.68 -5.83 2.83
CA SER A 25 -8.13 -6.17 4.19
C SER A 25 -7.25 -5.52 5.24
N ILE A 26 -7.82 -5.28 6.43
CA ILE A 26 -7.12 -4.76 7.60
C ILE A 26 -7.54 -5.60 8.81
N VAL A 27 -6.59 -6.27 9.45
CA VAL A 27 -6.80 -7.06 10.68
C VAL A 27 -5.78 -6.61 11.72
N GLY A 28 -6.20 -5.72 12.62
CA GLY A 28 -5.30 -5.03 13.52
C GLY A 28 -4.30 -4.18 12.72
N MET A 29 -3.01 -4.49 12.85
CA MET A 29 -1.92 -3.83 12.10
C MET A 29 -1.46 -4.63 10.88
N ASN A 30 -2.04 -5.81 10.63
CA ASN A 30 -1.76 -6.57 9.41
C ASN A 30 -2.69 -6.13 8.29
N VAL A 31 -2.11 -5.63 7.21
CA VAL A 31 -2.81 -5.06 6.06
C VAL A 31 -2.50 -5.90 4.83
N THR A 32 -3.53 -6.44 4.18
CA THR A 32 -3.35 -7.10 2.88
C THR A 32 -3.48 -6.06 1.78
N VAL A 33 -2.47 -5.94 0.94
CA VAL A 33 -2.43 -5.02 -0.21
C VAL A 33 -2.19 -5.83 -1.48
N ASN A 34 -2.91 -5.52 -2.56
CA ASN A 34 -2.63 -6.10 -3.88
C ASN A 34 -1.83 -5.10 -4.72
N PHE A 35 -0.55 -5.39 -4.91
CA PHE A 35 0.37 -4.58 -5.71
C PHE A 35 0.44 -5.09 -7.16
N PRO A 36 0.58 -4.20 -8.16
CA PRO A 36 0.60 -4.61 -9.57
C PRO A 36 1.82 -5.49 -9.93
N ASN A 37 3.00 -5.23 -9.36
CA ASN A 37 4.23 -5.93 -9.73
C ASN A 37 4.70 -6.96 -8.70
N ALA A 38 4.05 -7.03 -7.54
CA ALA A 38 4.36 -7.99 -6.47
C ALA A 38 3.16 -8.85 -6.04
N GLY A 39 1.99 -8.66 -6.65
CA GLY A 39 0.77 -9.35 -6.30
C GLY A 39 0.30 -9.02 -4.88
N LYS A 40 -0.41 -9.98 -4.26
CA LYS A 40 -0.96 -9.83 -2.92
C LYS A 40 0.12 -10.00 -1.86
N GLN A 41 0.28 -9.00 -1.00
CA GLN A 41 1.23 -8.99 0.10
C GLN A 41 0.51 -8.71 1.42
N LEU A 42 0.94 -9.41 2.48
CA LEU A 42 0.54 -9.11 3.85
C LEU A 42 1.61 -8.25 4.50
N ILE A 43 1.27 -7.01 4.84
CA ILE A 43 2.18 -6.04 5.41
C ILE A 43 1.85 -5.86 6.89
N ASN A 44 2.85 -6.00 7.75
CA ASN A 44 2.70 -5.66 9.16
C ASN A 44 3.06 -4.19 9.39
N CYS A 45 2.03 -3.37 9.58
CA CYS A 45 2.17 -1.93 9.79
C CYS A 45 2.66 -1.52 11.19
N THR A 46 3.03 -2.47 12.06
CA THR A 46 3.87 -2.13 13.23
C THR A 46 5.34 -1.95 12.84
N HIS A 47 5.77 -2.45 11.69
CA HIS A 47 7.15 -2.37 11.19
C HIS A 47 7.28 -1.47 9.95
N VAL A 48 6.26 -1.45 9.10
CA VAL A 48 6.27 -0.71 7.84
C VAL A 48 5.10 0.26 7.77
N GLU A 49 5.39 1.55 7.66
CA GLU A 49 4.36 2.57 7.43
C GLU A 49 4.07 2.68 5.92
N LEU A 50 2.89 2.19 5.51
CA LEU A 50 2.42 2.35 4.14
C LEU A 50 1.99 3.79 3.90
N VAL A 51 2.41 4.36 2.77
CA VAL A 51 2.11 5.76 2.42
C VAL A 51 0.90 5.77 1.50
N LYS A 52 -0.15 6.50 1.91
CA LYS A 52 -1.35 6.67 1.08
C LYS A 52 -1.00 7.45 -0.19
N THR A 53 -1.50 6.99 -1.33
CA THR A 53 -1.26 7.61 -2.64
C THR A 53 -2.55 7.61 -3.47
N ASN A 54 -2.56 8.44 -4.51
CA ASN A 54 -3.52 8.33 -5.61
C ASN A 54 -2.83 7.57 -6.78
N PRO A 55 -3.39 6.46 -7.29
CA PRO A 55 -2.77 5.71 -8.38
C PRO A 55 -2.64 6.53 -9.68
N ASP A 56 -3.51 7.52 -9.88
CA ASP A 56 -3.47 8.41 -11.05
C ASP A 56 -2.33 9.43 -10.97
N GLU A 57 -1.83 9.71 -9.76
CA GLU A 57 -0.77 10.69 -9.50
C GLU A 57 0.62 10.05 -9.40
N TRP A 58 0.70 8.74 -9.12
CA TRP A 58 1.96 8.00 -8.88
C TRP A 58 2.97 8.11 -10.03
N LYS A 59 2.53 8.36 -11.27
CA LYS A 59 3.42 8.49 -12.44
C LYS A 59 3.78 9.94 -12.80
N ASN A 60 3.28 10.93 -12.07
CA ASN A 60 3.48 12.35 -12.40
C ASN A 60 4.61 13.02 -11.61
N ASP A 61 5.29 12.30 -10.71
CA ASP A 61 6.44 12.82 -9.94
C ASP A 61 7.77 12.63 -10.71
N GLY A 62 7.73 12.93 -12.03
CA GLY A 62 8.88 12.94 -12.94
C GLY A 62 9.49 14.33 -13.06
#